data_AF-A0A0M2H6L6-F1
#
_entry.id   AF-A0A0M2H6L6-F1
#
_cell.length_a   1.000
_cell.length_b   1.000
_cell.length_c   1.000
_cell.angle_alpha   90.00
_cell.angle_beta   90.00
_cell.angle_gamma   90.00
#
_symmetry.space_group_name_H-M   'P 1'
#
loop_
_entity.id
_entity.type
_entity.pdbx_description
1 polymer ?
#
loop_
_entity_poly.entity_id
_entity_poly.type
_entity_poly.pdbx_seq_one_letter_code
_entity_poly.pdbx_strand_id
1 'polypeptide(L)'
;MTPTSKPKPQPKPRRRSKADEAPREDRVADDAAVTALLDVLTDSVAALPEVLERGEEARRARAESARGLLGSRELRAAARRVPELGTSIESARAELDRQDAAAEQARSQLHDASKEWLTALKALRDPGA
;
A
#
# COMPACT_ATOMS: atom_id res chain seq x y z
N MET A 1 57.53 21.77 47.48
CA MET A 1 57.29 21.29 46.11
C MET A 1 57.57 19.78 46.08
N THR A 2 56.69 19.03 45.40
CA THR A 2 56.51 17.54 45.28
C THR A 2 57.74 16.73 44.82
N PRO A 3 57.72 15.36 44.75
CA PRO A 3 56.82 14.33 45.35
C PRO A 3 57.57 13.13 46.02
N THR A 4 57.05 12.47 47.05
CA THR A 4 56.24 11.22 47.08
C THR A 4 56.74 10.03 46.23
N SER A 5 57.15 8.93 46.88
CA SER A 5 57.11 7.57 46.32
C SER A 5 56.65 6.59 47.39
N LYS A 6 55.48 5.99 47.18
CA LYS A 6 54.93 4.86 47.95
C LYS A 6 54.52 3.75 46.97
N PRO A 7 54.49 2.48 47.42
CA PRO A 7 54.62 1.32 46.56
C PRO A 7 53.38 1.03 45.69
N LYS A 8 53.63 0.43 44.52
CA LYS A 8 52.62 -0.02 43.55
C LYS A 8 51.64 -1.02 44.19
N PRO A 9 50.31 -0.82 44.06
CA PRO A 9 49.35 -1.87 44.37
C PRO A 9 49.26 -2.86 43.20
N GLN A 10 49.18 -4.15 43.53
CA GLN A 10 48.92 -5.26 42.61
C GLN A 10 47.56 -5.07 41.88
N PRO A 11 47.43 -5.56 40.63
CA PRO A 11 46.15 -5.54 39.94
C PRO A 11 45.20 -6.58 40.56
N LYS A 12 44.10 -6.12 41.15
CA LYS A 12 42.99 -6.99 41.56
C LYS A 12 42.39 -7.69 40.32
N PRO A 13 41.99 -8.97 40.41
CA PRO A 13 41.40 -9.68 39.29
C PRO A 13 40.07 -9.04 38.88
N ARG A 14 39.90 -8.87 37.57
CA ARG A 14 38.64 -8.49 36.89
C ARG A 14 37.48 -9.34 37.43
N ARG A 15 36.58 -8.73 38.19
CA ARG A 15 35.18 -9.17 38.27
C ARG A 15 34.39 -8.35 37.26
N ARG A 16 34.11 -8.93 36.08
CA ARG A 16 32.97 -8.50 35.28
C ARG A 16 31.73 -8.90 36.08
N SER A 17 31.09 -7.95 36.73
CA SER A 17 29.77 -8.17 37.30
C SER A 17 28.80 -8.41 36.15
N LYS A 18 28.37 -9.66 36.02
CA LYS A 18 27.21 -10.11 35.25
C LYS A 18 25.95 -9.59 35.98
N ALA A 19 25.51 -8.40 35.64
CA ALA A 19 24.22 -7.77 35.95
C ALA A 19 24.21 -6.47 35.15
N ASP A 20 23.49 -6.28 34.05
CA ASP A 20 22.14 -6.73 33.72
C ASP A 20 22.09 -7.51 32.40
N GLU A 21 21.64 -8.76 32.47
CA GLU A 21 21.29 -9.58 31.31
C GLU A 21 19.85 -10.06 31.50
N ALA A 22 18.91 -9.12 31.51
CA ALA A 22 17.49 -9.29 31.22
C ALA A 22 16.96 -7.94 30.68
N PRO A 23 16.14 -7.89 29.61
CA PRO A 23 15.19 -8.93 29.24
C PRO A 23 15.41 -9.45 27.80
N ARG A 24 15.67 -10.75 27.67
CA ARG A 24 15.49 -11.43 26.37
C ARG A 24 14.01 -11.73 26.11
N GLU A 25 13.24 -12.00 27.16
CA GLU A 25 11.82 -12.36 27.06
C GLU A 25 10.95 -11.21 26.54
N ASP A 26 11.19 -9.98 27.01
CA ASP A 26 10.49 -8.76 26.55
C ASP A 26 10.79 -8.47 25.07
N ARG A 27 12.05 -8.66 24.63
CA ARG A 27 12.45 -8.53 23.22
C ARG A 27 11.86 -9.61 22.31
N VAL A 28 11.74 -10.85 22.80
CA VAL A 28 11.12 -11.94 22.03
C VAL A 28 9.61 -11.71 21.85
N ALA A 29 8.94 -11.15 22.86
CA ALA A 29 7.54 -10.75 22.76
C ALA A 29 7.36 -9.57 21.78
N ASP A 30 8.24 -8.58 21.81
CA ASP A 30 8.26 -7.46 20.85
C ASP A 30 8.53 -7.94 19.42
N ASP A 31 9.51 -8.82 19.20
CA ASP A 31 9.81 -9.39 17.88
C ASP A 31 8.61 -10.16 17.33
N ALA A 32 7.95 -10.98 18.16
CA ALA A 32 6.75 -11.72 17.77
C ALA A 32 5.57 -10.78 17.42
N ALA A 33 5.39 -9.68 18.15
CA ALA A 33 4.36 -8.68 17.86
C ALA A 33 4.65 -7.93 16.55
N VAL A 34 5.91 -7.61 16.28
CA VAL A 34 6.35 -6.99 15.00
C VAL A 34 6.13 -7.95 13.84
N THR A 35 6.48 -9.24 13.97
CA THR A 35 6.21 -10.24 12.93
C THR A 35 4.71 -10.37 12.67
N ALA A 36 3.88 -10.46 13.71
CA ALA A 36 2.44 -10.54 13.56
C ALA A 36 1.84 -9.32 12.84
N LEU A 37 2.35 -8.11 13.13
CA LEU A 37 1.95 -6.90 12.41
C LEU A 37 2.37 -6.93 10.93
N LEU A 38 3.59 -7.38 10.64
CA LEU A 38 4.09 -7.52 9.27
C LEU A 38 3.28 -8.56 8.48
N ASP A 39 2.83 -9.64 9.12
CA ASP A 39 1.98 -10.64 8.50
C ASP A 39 0.61 -10.06 8.14
N VAL A 40 -0.05 -9.36 9.08
CA VAL A 40 -1.34 -8.68 8.81
C VAL A 40 -1.21 -7.66 7.67
N LEU A 41 -0.13 -6.87 7.65
CA LEU A 41 0.12 -5.90 6.58
C LEU A 41 0.38 -6.59 5.24
N THR A 42 1.15 -7.67 5.24
CA THR A 42 1.45 -8.46 4.04
C THR A 42 0.19 -9.06 3.44
N ASP A 43 -0.66 -9.67 4.27
CA ASP A 43 -1.93 -10.27 3.84
C ASP A 43 -2.91 -9.20 3.33
N SER A 44 -2.98 -8.06 4.02
CA SER A 44 -3.83 -6.93 3.61
C SER A 44 -3.40 -6.37 2.25
N VAL A 45 -2.09 -6.18 2.03
CA VAL A 45 -1.57 -5.68 0.74
C VAL A 45 -1.74 -6.73 -0.36
N ALA A 46 -1.59 -8.02 -0.04
CA ALA A 46 -1.81 -9.10 -0.99
C ALA A 46 -3.27 -9.22 -1.44
N ALA A 47 -4.24 -8.80 -0.63
CA ALA A 47 -5.66 -8.80 -0.96
C ALA A 47 -6.10 -7.57 -1.80
N LEU A 48 -5.29 -6.51 -1.88
CA LEU A 48 -5.64 -5.28 -2.61
C LEU A 48 -6.00 -5.51 -4.09
N PRO A 49 -5.25 -6.33 -4.87
CA PRO A 49 -5.57 -6.53 -6.28
C PRO A 49 -6.98 -7.07 -6.53
N GLU A 50 -7.43 -8.05 -5.75
CA GLU A 50 -8.77 -8.64 -5.89
C GLU A 50 -9.90 -7.66 -5.52
N VAL A 51 -9.66 -6.78 -4.54
CA VAL A 51 -10.61 -5.72 -4.16
C VAL A 51 -10.71 -4.68 -5.27
N LEU A 52 -9.57 -4.29 -5.85
CA LEU A 52 -9.51 -3.35 -6.97
C LEU A 52 -10.19 -3.92 -8.22
N GLU A 53 -10.01 -5.20 -8.52
CA GLU A 53 -10.66 -5.88 -9.64
C GLU A 53 -12.19 -5.88 -9.50
N ARG A 54 -12.72 -6.27 -8.34
CA ARG A 54 -14.18 -6.23 -8.08
C ARG A 54 -14.75 -4.81 -8.18
N GLY A 55 -14.01 -3.81 -7.70
CA GLY A 55 -14.40 -2.41 -7.82
C GLY A 55 -14.46 -1.94 -9.29
N GLU A 56 -13.50 -2.38 -10.09
CA GLU A 56 -13.42 -2.08 -11.52
C GLU A 56 -14.52 -2.76 -12.33
N GLU A 57 -14.87 -4.01 -12.02
CA GLU A 57 -16.02 -4.69 -12.65
C GLU A 57 -17.32 -3.93 -12.41
N ALA A 58 -17.59 -3.52 -11.17
CA ALA A 58 -18.78 -2.73 -10.83
C ALA A 58 -18.79 -1.38 -11.56
N ARG A 59 -17.62 -0.77 -11.74
CA ARG A 59 -17.47 0.47 -12.49
C ARG A 59 -17.73 0.26 -13.98
N ARG A 60 -17.12 -0.76 -14.61
CA ARG A 60 -17.34 -1.10 -16.04
C ARG A 60 -18.80 -1.39 -16.32
N ALA A 61 -19.48 -2.15 -15.46
CA ALA A 61 -20.91 -2.41 -15.59
C ALA A 61 -21.76 -1.12 -15.59
N ARG A 62 -21.40 -0.13 -14.74
CA ARG A 62 -22.04 1.19 -14.75
C ARG A 62 -21.73 1.98 -16.02
N ALA A 63 -20.47 1.97 -16.47
CA ALA A 63 -20.04 2.64 -17.70
C ALA A 63 -20.76 2.07 -18.93
N GLU A 64 -20.87 0.75 -19.04
CA GLU A 64 -21.65 0.07 -20.08
C GLU A 64 -23.13 0.43 -20.03
N SER A 65 -23.73 0.45 -18.84
CA SER A 65 -25.12 0.88 -18.66
C SER A 65 -25.34 2.31 -19.15
N ALA A 66 -24.43 3.23 -18.81
CA ALA A 66 -24.48 4.61 -19.25
C ALA A 66 -24.30 4.74 -20.78
N ARG A 67 -23.37 3.98 -21.38
CA ARG A 67 -23.22 3.91 -22.85
C ARG A 67 -24.49 3.40 -23.53
N GLY A 68 -25.15 2.40 -22.95
CA GLY A 68 -26.44 1.90 -23.43
C GLY A 68 -27.53 2.97 -23.45
N LEU A 69 -27.66 3.74 -22.37
CA LEU A 69 -28.59 4.87 -22.28
C LEU A 69 -28.27 5.96 -23.31
N LEU A 70 -27.00 6.36 -23.40
CA LEU A 70 -26.53 7.36 -24.37
C LEU A 70 -26.67 6.89 -25.83
N GLY A 71 -26.69 5.58 -26.07
CA GLY A 71 -26.92 4.96 -27.39
C GLY A 71 -28.38 4.70 -27.75
N SER A 72 -29.30 4.91 -26.80
CA SER A 72 -30.71 4.58 -26.96
C SER A 72 -31.35 5.29 -28.16
N ARG A 73 -32.37 4.65 -28.73
CA ARG A 73 -33.04 5.15 -29.94
C ARG A 73 -33.80 6.44 -29.65
N GLU A 74 -34.41 6.51 -28.47
CA GLU A 74 -35.21 7.61 -27.97
C GLU A 74 -34.34 8.86 -27.78
N LEU A 75 -33.18 8.69 -27.15
CA LEU A 75 -32.22 9.79 -26.94
C LEU A 75 -31.63 10.28 -28.27
N ARG A 76 -31.32 9.36 -29.21
CA ARG A 76 -30.92 9.73 -30.57
C ARG A 76 -32.02 10.47 -31.33
N ALA A 77 -33.28 10.08 -31.17
CA ALA A 77 -34.41 10.77 -31.80
C ALA A 77 -34.61 12.17 -31.21
N ALA A 78 -34.45 12.33 -29.90
CA ALA A 78 -34.47 13.62 -29.23
C ALA A 78 -33.32 14.53 -29.70
N ALA A 79 -32.10 14.00 -29.79
CA ALA A 79 -30.93 14.74 -30.28
C ALA A 79 -31.07 15.26 -31.72
N ARG A 80 -31.81 14.54 -32.58
CA ARG A 80 -32.12 15.03 -33.94
C ARG A 80 -33.06 16.24 -33.95
N ARG A 81 -33.89 16.37 -32.91
CA ARG A 81 -34.84 17.49 -32.77
C ARG A 81 -34.23 18.67 -32.03
N VAL A 82 -33.23 18.41 -31.18
CA VAL A 82 -32.53 19.40 -30.36
C VAL A 82 -31.02 19.21 -30.53
N PRO A 83 -30.36 19.96 -31.43
CA PRO A 83 -28.94 19.80 -31.73
C PRO A 83 -28.01 19.94 -30.52
N GLU A 84 -28.32 20.84 -29.59
CA GLU A 84 -27.54 21.08 -28.37
C GLU A 84 -27.52 19.84 -27.45
N LEU A 85 -28.61 19.06 -27.48
CA LEU A 85 -28.68 17.78 -26.78
C LEU A 85 -27.74 16.75 -27.44
N GLY A 86 -27.63 16.77 -28.77
CA GLY A 86 -26.66 15.94 -29.51
C GLY A 86 -25.22 16.22 -29.08
N THR A 87 -24.82 17.49 -29.06
CA THR A 87 -23.48 17.90 -28.59
C THR A 87 -23.25 17.51 -27.13
N SER A 88 -24.26 17.65 -26.27
CA SER A 88 -24.18 17.27 -24.86
C SER A 88 -23.99 15.76 -24.70
N ILE A 89 -24.65 14.92 -25.51
CA ILE A 89 -24.48 13.46 -25.51
C ILE A 89 -23.09 13.06 -25.98
N GLU A 90 -22.56 13.70 -27.01
CA GLU A 90 -21.19 13.45 -27.50
C GLU A 90 -20.15 13.82 -26.45
N SER A 91 -20.32 14.99 -25.81
CA SER A 91 -19.47 15.42 -24.70
C SER A 91 -19.51 14.43 -23.53
N ALA A 92 -20.70 13.96 -23.15
CA ALA A 92 -20.86 12.97 -22.09
C ALA A 92 -20.17 11.63 -22.42
N ARG A 93 -20.22 11.17 -23.68
CA ARG A 93 -19.48 9.97 -24.12
C ARG A 93 -17.97 10.17 -24.01
N ALA A 94 -17.46 11.30 -24.49
CA ALA A 94 -16.03 11.61 -24.44
C ALA A 94 -15.51 11.74 -22.99
N GLU A 95 -16.30 12.30 -22.09
CA GLU A 95 -15.98 12.33 -20.66
C GLU A 95 -15.92 10.92 -20.06
N LEU A 96 -16.90 10.07 -20.39
CA LEU A 96 -16.96 8.70 -19.89
C LEU A 96 -15.74 7.87 -20.34
N ASP A 97 -15.31 8.05 -21.60
CA ASP A 97 -14.10 7.40 -22.11
C ASP A 97 -12.81 7.94 -21.45
N ARG A 98 -12.73 9.26 -21.18
CA ARG A 98 -11.61 9.84 -20.43
C ARG A 98 -11.54 9.31 -19.00
N GLN A 99 -12.68 9.16 -18.34
CA GLN A 99 -12.73 8.60 -17.00
C GLN A 99 -12.25 7.15 -17.00
N ASP A 100 -12.62 6.35 -18.01
CA ASP A 100 -12.19 4.94 -18.10
C ASP A 100 -10.67 4.83 -18.30
N ALA A 101 -10.10 5.66 -19.17
CA ALA A 101 -8.65 5.71 -19.34
C ALA A 101 -7.92 6.12 -18.04
N ALA A 102 -8.42 7.15 -17.35
CA ALA A 102 -7.84 7.61 -16.09
C ALA A 102 -7.90 6.55 -14.98
N ALA A 103 -8.98 5.77 -14.93
CA ALA A 103 -9.14 4.72 -13.94
C ALA A 103 -8.23 3.52 -14.20
N GLU A 104 -8.09 3.11 -15.47
CA GLU A 104 -7.17 2.05 -15.84
C GLU A 104 -5.71 2.44 -15.52
N GLN A 105 -5.34 3.69 -15.76
CA GLN A 105 -4.04 4.22 -15.35
C GLN A 105 -3.85 4.19 -13.83
N ALA A 106 -4.83 4.68 -13.06
CA ALA A 106 -4.78 4.65 -11.59
C ALA A 106 -4.69 3.22 -11.03
N ARG A 107 -5.39 2.26 -11.66
CA ARG A 107 -5.33 0.84 -11.32
C ARG A 107 -3.93 0.27 -11.53
N SER A 108 -3.31 0.56 -12.68
CA SER A 108 -1.94 0.13 -12.96
C SER A 108 -0.98 0.66 -11.91
N GLN A 109 -1.08 1.96 -11.56
CA GLN A 109 -0.22 2.58 -10.56
C GLN A 109 -0.41 1.98 -9.17
N LEU A 110 -1.66 1.73 -8.74
CA LEU A 110 -1.96 1.08 -7.46
C LEU A 110 -1.44 -0.35 -7.43
N HIS A 111 -1.56 -1.08 -8.53
CA HIS A 111 -1.07 -2.45 -8.62
C HIS A 111 0.46 -2.51 -8.55
N ASP A 112 1.17 -1.62 -9.24
CA ASP A 112 2.63 -1.54 -9.16
C ASP A 112 3.09 -1.14 -7.76
N ALA A 113 2.46 -0.13 -7.14
CA ALA A 113 2.73 0.25 -5.75
C ALA A 113 2.47 -0.89 -4.76
N SER A 114 1.41 -1.69 -4.98
CA SER A 114 1.10 -2.84 -4.13
C SER A 114 2.20 -3.91 -4.19
N LYS A 115 2.80 -4.14 -5.36
CA LYS A 115 3.94 -5.07 -5.51
C LYS A 115 5.19 -4.54 -4.82
N GLU A 116 5.48 -3.25 -4.96
CA GLU A 116 6.62 -2.62 -4.28
C GLU A 116 6.48 -2.73 -2.76
N TRP A 117 5.31 -2.41 -2.21
CA TRP A 117 5.03 -2.56 -0.79
C TRP A 117 5.11 -4.01 -0.32
N LEU A 118 4.54 -4.95 -1.07
CA LEU A 118 4.62 -6.37 -0.73
C LEU A 118 6.08 -6.87 -0.71
N THR A 119 6.91 -6.39 -1.65
CA THR A 119 8.34 -6.72 -1.68
C THR A 119 9.06 -6.13 -0.48
N ALA A 120 8.79 -4.86 -0.14
CA ALA A 120 9.39 -4.20 1.02
C ALA A 120 8.98 -4.89 2.34
N LEU A 121 7.70 -5.24 2.51
CA LEU A 121 7.21 -5.93 3.71
C LEU A 121 7.86 -7.32 3.86
N LYS A 122 8.01 -8.07 2.76
CA LYS A 122 8.73 -9.35 2.77
C LYS A 122 10.21 -9.20 3.12
N ALA A 123 10.88 -8.19 2.57
CA ALA A 123 12.29 -7.91 2.88
C ALA A 123 12.49 -7.48 4.35
N LEU A 124 11.53 -6.77 4.94
CA LEU A 124 11.54 -6.44 6.37
C LEU A 124 11.32 -7.68 7.26
N ARG A 125 10.56 -8.66 6.78
CA ARG A 125 10.34 -9.93 7.49
C ARG A 125 11.57 -10.83 7.49
N ASP A 126 12.28 -10.89 6.36
CA ASP A 126 13.48 -11.74 6.18
C ASP A 126 14.70 -10.91 5.75
N PRO A 127 15.38 -10.19 6.69
CA PRO A 127 16.44 -9.23 6.36
C PRO A 127 17.78 -9.85 5.89
N GLY A 128 17.79 -11.01 5.23
CA GLY A 128 19.02 -11.66 4.75
C GLY A 128 18.84 -12.78 3.70
N ALA A 129 17.67 -12.87 3.06
CA ALA A 129 17.39 -13.80 1.96
C ALA A 129 17.84 -13.27 0.59
#